data_AF-A0A8S3HTZ6-F1
#
_entry.id   AF-A0A8S3HTZ6-F1
#
_cell.length_a   1.000
_cell.length_b   1.000
_cell.length_c   1.000
_cell.angle_alpha   90.00
_cell.angle_beta   90.00
_cell.angle_gamma   90.00
#
_symmetry.space_group_name_H-M   'P 1'
#
loop_
_entity.id
_entity.type
_entity.pdbx_description
1 polymer ?
#
loop_
_entity_poly.entity_id
_entity_poly.type
_entity_poly.pdbx_seq_one_letter_code
_entity_poly.pdbx_strand_id
1 'polypeptide(L)'
;MNLLALIIILYIATASTLLVTGSPVDTSPRMCMIYCQYGFQRDSNGHSMCVCKKSPCDKEESPLEDYFCGLSPNRRECPSTHQCTIAPNDAYA
;
A
#
# COMPACT_ATOMS: atom_id res chain seq x y z
N MET A 1 34.15 22.59 29.40
CA MET A 1 33.08 21.70 28.89
C MET A 1 33.27 20.33 29.52
N ASN A 2 32.40 19.97 30.47
CA ASN A 2 32.59 18.78 31.30
C ASN A 2 32.17 17.51 30.53
N LEU A 3 32.90 16.40 30.68
CA LEU A 3 32.59 15.12 29.99
C LEU A 3 31.16 14.65 30.28
N LEU A 4 30.68 14.89 31.51
CA LEU A 4 29.30 14.63 31.92
C LEU A 4 28.28 15.41 31.08
N ALA A 5 28.60 16.63 30.65
CA ALA A 5 27.70 17.43 29.83
C ALA A 5 27.57 16.86 28.40
N LEU A 6 28.64 16.31 27.84
CA LEU A 6 28.62 15.69 26.50
C LEU A 6 27.78 14.42 26.47
N ILE A 7 27.86 13.60 27.52
CA ILE A 7 27.09 12.35 27.64
C ILE A 7 25.59 12.65 27.75
N ILE A 8 25.20 13.68 28.51
CA ILE A 8 23.80 14.10 28.66
C ILE A 8 23.22 14.56 27.32
N ILE A 9 23.96 15.35 26.55
CA ILE A 9 23.51 15.85 25.25
C ILE A 9 23.28 14.70 24.26
N LEU A 10 24.19 13.73 24.21
CA LEU A 10 24.07 12.55 23.35
C LEU A 10 22.85 11.68 23.72
N TYR A 11 22.58 11.51 25.01
CA TYR A 11 21.43 10.75 25.50
C TYR A 11 20.10 11.40 25.14
N ILE A 12 19.99 12.73 25.28
CA ILE A 12 18.77 13.48 24.94
C ILE A 12 18.52 13.41 23.41
N ALA A 13 19.58 13.52 22.61
CA ALA A 13 19.47 13.44 21.15
C ALA A 13 18.98 12.07 20.66
N THR A 14 19.43 10.97 21.27
CA THR A 14 19.02 9.60 20.89
C THR A 14 17.66 9.20 21.45
N ALA A 15 17.29 9.66 22.65
CA ALA A 15 15.96 9.42 23.20
C ALA A 15 14.84 10.10 22.37
N SER A 16 15.15 11.26 21.79
CA SER A 16 14.21 12.02 20.96
C SER A 16 13.87 11.33 19.64
N THR A 17 14.83 10.61 19.04
CA THR A 17 14.61 9.91 17.75
C THR A 17 13.83 8.61 17.91
N LEU A 18 13.94 7.94 19.06
CA LEU A 18 13.16 6.74 19.40
C LEU A 18 11.64 6.99 19.52
N LEU A 19 11.23 8.22 19.85
CA LEU A 19 9.82 8.56 20.01
C LEU A 19 9.11 8.90 18.68
N VAL A 20 9.83 9.09 17.58
CA VAL A 20 9.27 9.57 16.30
C VAL A 20 9.03 8.43 15.30
N THR A 21 9.62 7.24 15.50
CA THR A 21 9.51 6.11 14.55
C THR A 21 8.23 5.29 14.69
N GLY A 22 7.24 5.76 15.47
CA GLY A 22 6.02 5.02 15.70
C GLY A 22 4.84 5.94 15.97
N SER A 23 4.43 6.74 14.96
CA SER A 23 3.01 7.09 14.95
C SER A 23 2.22 5.80 14.73
N PRO A 24 1.18 5.52 15.53
CA PRO A 24 0.28 4.43 15.23
C PRO A 24 -0.24 4.67 13.82
N VAL A 25 0.14 3.80 12.89
CA VAL A 25 -0.51 3.76 11.59
C VAL A 25 -1.96 3.43 11.92
N ASP A 26 -2.80 4.45 11.78
CA ASP A 26 -4.22 4.37 12.05
C ASP A 26 -4.81 3.36 11.06
N THR A 27 -4.85 2.10 11.49
CA THR A 27 -5.56 0.97 10.86
C THR A 27 -7.07 1.11 11.05
N SER A 28 -7.56 2.23 11.57
CA SER A 28 -8.93 2.62 11.33
C SER A 28 -9.09 2.83 9.83
N PRO A 29 -10.05 2.15 9.16
CA PRO A 29 -10.39 2.52 7.80
C PRO A 29 -10.72 4.01 7.85
N ARG A 30 -9.89 4.84 7.22
CA ARG A 30 -10.20 6.26 7.08
C ARG A 30 -11.45 6.32 6.20
N MET A 31 -12.60 6.27 6.86
CA MET A 31 -13.91 6.25 6.24
C MET A 31 -14.18 7.66 5.73
N CYS A 32 -13.53 8.00 4.64
CA CYS A 32 -13.89 9.18 3.88
C CYS A 32 -15.23 8.90 3.22
N MET A 33 -16.20 9.79 3.45
CA MET A 33 -17.54 9.70 2.88
C MET A 33 -17.53 10.12 1.41
N ILE A 34 -16.70 9.46 0.61
CA ILE A 34 -16.61 9.66 -0.84
C ILE A 34 -16.85 8.34 -1.55
N TYR A 35 -17.57 8.40 -2.66
CA TYR A 35 -17.75 7.26 -3.54
C TYR A 35 -16.62 7.25 -4.57
N CYS A 36 -15.87 6.15 -4.63
CA CYS A 36 -14.86 5.92 -5.66
C CYS A 36 -15.28 4.73 -6.52
N GLN A 37 -15.51 4.95 -7.82
CA GLN A 37 -15.95 3.92 -8.76
C GLN A 37 -14.98 2.72 -8.85
N TYR A 38 -13.67 2.97 -8.66
CA TYR A 38 -12.60 1.96 -8.72
C TYR A 38 -11.93 1.69 -7.37
N GLY A 39 -12.56 2.14 -6.27
CA GLY A 39 -12.00 2.02 -4.92
C GLY A 39 -10.94 3.06 -4.56
N PHE A 40 -10.33 2.87 -3.39
CA PHE A 40 -9.37 3.77 -2.77
C PHE A 40 -7.93 3.35 -3.07
N GLN A 41 -7.03 4.32 -3.26
CA GLN A 41 -5.59 4.07 -3.35
C GLN A 41 -5.06 3.54 -2.02
N ARG A 42 -4.02 2.72 -2.03
CA ARG A 42 -3.35 2.26 -0.81
C ARG A 42 -1.95 2.85 -0.67
N ASP A 43 -1.51 3.03 0.57
CA ASP A 43 -0.13 3.42 0.86
C ASP A 43 0.84 2.22 0.70
N SER A 44 2.13 2.45 0.90
CA SER A 44 3.17 1.40 0.85
C SER A 44 3.00 0.28 1.88
N ASN A 45 2.13 0.47 2.86
CA ASN A 45 1.83 -0.49 3.92
C ASN A 45 0.50 -1.22 3.67
N GLY A 46 -0.21 -0.91 2.58
CA GLY A 46 -1.49 -1.51 2.23
C GLY A 46 -2.70 -0.88 2.92
N HIS A 47 -2.58 0.31 3.51
CA HIS A 47 -3.73 1.01 4.11
C HIS A 47 -4.47 1.86 3.07
N SER A 48 -5.80 1.83 3.14
CA SER A 48 -6.65 2.62 2.25
C SER A 48 -6.53 4.12 2.56
N MET A 49 -6.16 4.89 1.55
CA MET A 49 -6.02 6.33 1.58
C MET A 49 -7.30 6.98 1.07
N CYS A 50 -7.61 8.20 1.53
CA CYS A 50 -8.75 8.96 1.06
C CYS A 50 -8.53 9.60 -0.32
N VAL A 51 -8.10 8.79 -1.28
CA VAL A 51 -7.84 9.20 -2.67
C VAL A 51 -8.41 8.12 -3.57
N CYS A 52 -9.26 8.48 -4.52
CA CYS A 52 -9.81 7.51 -5.47
C CYS A 52 -8.73 7.03 -6.45
N LYS A 53 -8.80 5.75 -6.82
CA LYS A 53 -8.09 5.23 -7.99
C LYS A 53 -8.66 5.88 -9.26
N LYS A 54 -7.80 6.31 -10.19
CA LYS A 54 -8.22 6.91 -11.47
C LYS A 54 -8.69 5.85 -12.46
N SER A 55 -8.19 4.62 -12.31
CA SER A 55 -8.54 3.46 -13.10
C SER A 55 -8.62 2.21 -12.21
N PRO A 56 -9.32 1.13 -12.63
CA PRO A 56 -9.31 -0.17 -11.91
C PRO A 56 -7.92 -0.82 -11.84
N CYS A 57 -6.94 -0.14 -12.43
CA CYS A 57 -5.67 -0.61 -12.92
C CYS A 57 -4.50 0.25 -12.37
N ASP A 58 -4.82 1.24 -11.53
CA ASP A 58 -3.85 2.12 -10.91
C ASP A 58 -3.08 1.36 -9.82
N LYS A 59 -1.83 1.03 -10.17
CA LYS A 59 -0.73 0.58 -9.30
C LYS A 59 -1.19 -0.09 -8.00
N GLU A 60 -1.54 -1.36 -8.12
CA GLU A 60 -1.35 -2.33 -7.04
C GLU A 60 -1.23 -3.72 -7.65
N GLU A 61 -0.25 -4.49 -7.17
CA GLU A 61 -0.04 -5.92 -7.39
C GLU A 61 -1.19 -6.80 -6.87
N SER A 62 -2.36 -6.23 -6.58
CA SER A 62 -3.54 -7.01 -6.25
C SER A 62 -4.19 -7.48 -7.56
N PRO A 63 -4.52 -8.77 -7.71
CA PRO A 63 -5.28 -9.24 -8.85
C PRO A 63 -6.57 -8.43 -8.95
N LEU A 64 -6.83 -7.87 -10.14
CA LEU A 64 -8.08 -7.19 -10.41
C LEU A 64 -9.22 -8.19 -10.18
N GLU A 65 -10.11 -7.87 -9.24
CA GLU A 65 -11.38 -8.59 -9.11
C GLU A 65 -12.10 -8.49 -10.49
N ASP A 66 -12.51 -9.64 -11.03
CA ASP A 66 -13.12 -9.83 -12.36
C ASP A 66 -12.25 -9.82 -13.63
N TYR A 67 -10.95 -9.52 -13.55
CA TYR A 67 -10.05 -9.67 -14.72
C TYR A 67 -9.12 -10.87 -14.53
N PHE A 68 -9.56 -12.02 -15.03
CA PHE A 68 -8.76 -13.24 -15.06
C PHE A 68 -8.12 -13.43 -16.43
N CYS A 69 -6.79 -13.50 -16.46
CA CYS A 69 -6.04 -13.81 -17.66
C CYS A 69 -5.55 -15.27 -17.58
N GLY A 70 -5.94 -16.10 -18.56
CA GLY A 70 -5.69 -17.56 -18.54
C GLY A 70 -6.52 -18.31 -19.58
N LEU A 71 -6.45 -19.65 -19.56
CA LEU A 71 -7.14 -20.55 -20.52
C LEU A 71 -8.62 -20.82 -20.14
N SER A 72 -9.15 -20.14 -19.13
CA SER A 72 -10.53 -20.31 -18.69
C SER A 72 -11.54 -19.89 -19.78
N PRO A 73 -12.70 -20.58 -19.92
CA PRO A 73 -13.77 -20.17 -20.84
C PRO A 73 -14.34 -18.77 -20.52
N ASN A 74 -14.06 -18.22 -19.34
CA ASN A 74 -14.46 -16.87 -18.92
C ASN A 74 -13.30 -15.85 -18.98
N ARG A 75 -12.34 -16.01 -19.90
CA ARG A 75 -11.22 -15.06 -20.03
C ARG A 75 -11.72 -13.64 -20.31
N ARG A 76 -11.16 -12.65 -19.60
CA ARG A 76 -11.36 -11.23 -19.90
C ARG A 76 -10.02 -10.59 -20.22
N GLU A 77 -9.93 -10.00 -21.41
CA GLU A 77 -8.70 -9.33 -21.84
C GLU A 77 -8.47 -8.08 -20.98
N CYS A 78 -7.26 -7.94 -20.46
CA CYS A 78 -6.84 -6.72 -19.79
C CYS A 78 -6.83 -5.56 -20.80
N PRO A 79 -7.16 -4.32 -20.37
CA PRO A 79 -7.07 -3.15 -21.23
C PRO A 79 -5.61 -2.91 -21.70
N SER A 80 -5.43 -2.16 -22.79
CA SER A 80 -4.17 -2.01 -23.54
C SER A 80 -2.96 -1.52 -22.73
N THR A 81 -3.15 -1.03 -21.51
CA THR A 81 -2.10 -0.56 -20.61
C THR A 81 -1.56 -1.64 -19.67
N HIS A 82 -2.14 -2.84 -19.67
CA HIS A 82 -1.89 -3.88 -18.68
C HIS A 82 -1.39 -5.16 -19.34
N GLN A 83 -0.34 -5.74 -18.75
CA GLN A 83 0.18 -7.04 -19.17
C GLN A 83 -0.42 -8.13 -18.29
N CYS A 84 -0.80 -9.24 -18.90
CA CYS A 84 -1.24 -10.41 -18.17
C CYS A 84 -0.04 -11.06 -17.46
N THR A 85 -0.13 -11.21 -16.14
CA THR A 85 0.78 -12.01 -15.32
C THR A 85 -0.04 -13.07 -14.60
N ILE A 86 0.16 -14.33 -14.98
CA ILE A 86 -0.49 -15.47 -14.33
C ILE A 86 0.16 -15.66 -12.95
N ALA A 87 -0.65 -15.77 -11.89
CA ALA A 87 -0.12 -16.05 -10.57
C ALA A 87 0.57 -17.42 -10.56
N PRO A 88 1.69 -17.60 -9.83
CA PRO A 88 2.43 -18.87 -9.81
C PRO A 88 1.56 -20.08 -9.41
N ASN A 89 0.56 -19.85 -8.55
CA ASN A 89 -0.37 -20.90 -8.11
C ASN A 89 -1.41 -21.27 -9.18
N ASP A 90 -1.66 -20.37 -10.13
CA ASP A 90 -2.63 -20.56 -11.21
C ASP A 90 -1.96 -21.00 -12.53
N ALA A 91 -0.63 -21.10 -12.56
CA ALA A 91 0.15 -21.46 -13.76
C ALA A 91 -0.14 -22.88 -14.28
N TYR A 92 -0.74 -23.74 -13.43
CA TYR A 92 -1.04 -25.14 -13.72
C TYR A 92 -2.53 -25.49 -13.55
N ALA A 93 -3.38 -24.48 -13.34
CA ALA A 93 -4.83 -24.65 -13.18
C ALA A 93 -5.54 -24.91 -14.52
#